data_AF-A0A8T3NM76-F1
#
_entry.id   AF-A0A8T3NM76-F1
#
_cell.length_a   1.000
_cell.length_b   1.000
_cell.length_c   1.000
_cell.angle_alpha   90.00
_cell.angle_beta   90.00
_cell.angle_gamma   90.00
#
_symmetry.space_group_name_H-M   'P 1'
#
loop_
_entity.id
_entity.type
_entity.pdbx_description
1 polymer ?
#
loop_
_entity_poly.entity_id
_entity_poly.type
_entity_poly.pdbx_seq_one_letter_code
_entity_poly.pdbx_strand_id
1 'polypeptide(L)'
;MKRIATLSFVSALLAVTLSPAGTAVAGSSPRFLTLPFPQTSGMRIEDGFLRGAGDVHGGVDYINGRVGRPGTWQTFPVIAAAGGRACAARSRVAGCGADGISNGIGNRVVIRHRRDGRIWYSYYGHLKNFAPGLAVGTDTYVTRVRRGEFLGMAGESGNPNTATHLHFEIDTPNGTPVDPYDVYGYRSAYPNPRGTNGRDCGNDHLWRTCPPDPPDDTSGIP
;
A
#
# COMPACT_ATOMS: atom_id res chain seq x y z
N MET A 1 -36.43 -73.49 11.72
CA MET A 1 -36.83 -72.42 10.77
C MET A 1 -36.31 -71.09 11.31
N LYS A 2 -35.21 -70.57 10.77
CA LYS A 2 -34.60 -69.29 11.18
C LYS A 2 -35.16 -68.18 10.29
N ARG A 3 -35.83 -67.18 10.87
CA ARG A 3 -36.31 -65.98 10.16
C ARG A 3 -35.18 -64.94 10.12
N ILE A 4 -34.78 -64.55 8.92
CA ILE A 4 -33.83 -63.46 8.67
C ILE A 4 -34.64 -62.16 8.60
N ALA A 5 -34.29 -61.17 9.42
CA ALA A 5 -34.88 -59.83 9.41
C ALA A 5 -34.07 -58.94 8.46
N THR A 6 -34.72 -58.39 7.44
CA THR A 6 -34.12 -57.47 6.46
C THR A 6 -34.14 -56.05 7.04
N LEU A 7 -32.98 -55.49 7.33
CA LEU A 7 -32.82 -54.10 7.76
C LEU A 7 -32.80 -53.19 6.52
N SER A 8 -33.82 -52.35 6.35
CA SER A 8 -33.86 -51.34 5.28
C SER A 8 -33.22 -50.04 5.78
N PHE A 9 -32.06 -49.67 5.23
CA PHE A 9 -31.47 -48.35 5.44
C PHE A 9 -32.18 -47.33 4.55
N VAL A 10 -32.89 -46.37 5.16
CA VAL A 10 -33.40 -45.19 4.47
C VAL A 10 -32.27 -44.15 4.46
N SER A 11 -31.58 -44.00 3.33
CA SER A 11 -30.65 -42.89 3.09
C SER A 11 -31.43 -41.61 2.88
N ALA A 12 -31.41 -40.71 3.87
CA ALA A 12 -31.87 -39.34 3.69
C ALA A 12 -30.82 -38.56 2.89
N LEU A 13 -31.10 -38.25 1.62
CA LEU A 13 -30.32 -37.29 0.85
C LEU A 13 -30.56 -35.89 1.42
N LEU A 14 -29.55 -35.32 2.08
CA LEU A 14 -29.54 -33.91 2.45
C LEU A 14 -29.30 -33.09 1.16
N ALA A 15 -30.33 -32.42 0.66
CA ALA A 15 -30.18 -31.50 -0.46
C ALA A 15 -29.44 -30.24 0.03
N VAL A 16 -28.12 -30.20 -0.16
CA VAL A 16 -27.33 -28.98 0.00
C VAL A 16 -27.67 -28.07 -1.17
N THR A 17 -28.47 -27.04 -0.92
CA THR A 17 -28.70 -25.96 -1.88
C THR A 17 -27.40 -25.17 -2.02
N LEU A 18 -26.59 -25.51 -3.01
CA LEU A 18 -25.50 -24.67 -3.48
C LEU A 18 -26.12 -23.37 -3.99
N SER A 19 -25.99 -22.30 -3.22
CA SER A 19 -26.24 -20.96 -3.74
C SER A 19 -25.30 -20.75 -4.92
N PRO A 20 -25.78 -20.20 -6.06
CA PRO A 20 -24.88 -19.86 -7.15
C PRO A 20 -23.83 -18.90 -6.60
N ALA A 21 -22.56 -19.27 -6.73
CA ALA A 21 -21.46 -18.36 -6.49
C ALA A 21 -21.73 -17.12 -7.34
N GLY A 22 -22.04 -15.99 -6.68
CA GLY A 22 -22.27 -14.74 -7.37
C GLY A 22 -21.08 -14.48 -8.28
N THR A 23 -21.34 -14.36 -9.58
CA THR A 23 -20.35 -13.90 -10.55
C THR A 23 -19.80 -12.58 -10.02
N ALA A 24 -18.54 -12.58 -9.60
CA ALA A 24 -17.83 -11.35 -9.28
C ALA A 24 -17.79 -10.54 -10.57
N VAL A 25 -18.68 -9.56 -10.69
CA VAL A 25 -18.54 -8.50 -11.69
C VAL A 25 -17.13 -7.96 -11.50
N ALA A 26 -16.35 -7.89 -12.57
CA ALA A 26 -15.07 -7.21 -12.57
C ALA A 26 -15.32 -5.75 -12.18
N GLY A 27 -15.26 -5.47 -10.88
CA GLY A 27 -15.47 -4.15 -10.33
C GLY A 27 -14.33 -3.26 -10.77
N SER A 28 -14.66 -2.03 -11.13
CA SER A 28 -13.68 -0.96 -11.30
C SER A 28 -12.74 -0.91 -10.09
N SER A 29 -11.46 -0.62 -10.33
CA SER A 29 -10.45 -0.44 -9.28
C SER A 29 -10.96 0.42 -8.10
N PRO A 30 -10.72 0.05 -6.82
CA PRO A 30 -11.42 0.60 -5.66
C PRO A 30 -11.20 2.10 -5.33
N ARG A 31 -10.46 2.86 -6.17
CA ARG A 31 -10.19 4.31 -6.08
C ARG A 31 -10.16 4.89 -4.65
N PHE A 32 -9.29 4.37 -3.79
CA PHE A 32 -9.36 4.64 -2.34
C PHE A 32 -8.20 5.45 -1.76
N LEU A 33 -7.16 5.72 -2.57
CA LEU A 33 -5.91 6.37 -2.17
C LEU A 33 -5.94 7.89 -2.39
N THR A 34 -5.23 8.62 -1.53
CA THR A 34 -4.76 10.00 -1.71
C THR A 34 -3.24 10.04 -1.55
N LEU A 35 -2.56 11.11 -1.96
CA LEU A 35 -1.10 11.20 -1.81
C LEU A 35 -0.67 10.90 -0.35
N PRO A 36 0.41 10.14 -0.14
CA PRO A 36 0.87 9.72 1.19
C PRO A 36 1.69 10.80 1.93
N PHE A 37 1.49 12.08 1.59
CA PHE A 37 2.18 13.23 2.18
C PHE A 37 1.36 14.51 1.97
N PRO A 38 1.57 15.55 2.82
CA PRO A 38 1.09 16.90 2.53
C PRO A 38 1.77 17.46 1.29
N GLN A 39 1.00 18.12 0.43
CA GLN A 39 1.54 18.73 -0.76
C GLN A 39 2.46 19.91 -0.42
N THR A 40 3.66 19.92 -1.01
CA THR A 40 4.54 21.09 -1.02
C THR A 40 5.07 21.35 -2.42
N SER A 41 5.65 22.53 -2.66
CA SER A 41 6.22 22.89 -3.96
C SER A 41 7.42 22.01 -4.35
N GLY A 42 8.04 21.31 -3.39
CA GLY A 42 9.18 20.42 -3.59
C GLY A 42 8.84 18.94 -3.82
N MET A 43 7.59 18.51 -3.66
CA MET A 43 7.19 17.12 -3.83
C MET A 43 7.31 16.64 -5.28
N ARG A 44 8.07 15.58 -5.52
CA ARG A 44 8.29 14.96 -6.84
C ARG A 44 8.30 13.44 -6.72
N ILE A 45 8.08 12.77 -7.85
CA ILE A 45 8.42 11.36 -8.02
C ILE A 45 9.89 11.32 -8.46
N GLU A 46 10.71 10.47 -7.83
CA GLU A 46 12.07 10.15 -8.26
C GLU A 46 12.07 8.93 -9.18
N ASP A 47 11.47 7.83 -8.72
CA ASP A 47 11.34 6.58 -9.46
C ASP A 47 9.87 6.14 -9.54
N GLY A 48 9.50 5.61 -10.70
CA GLY A 48 8.18 5.02 -10.95
C GLY A 48 8.17 3.53 -10.60
N PHE A 49 7.13 2.82 -11.05
CA PHE A 49 7.04 1.37 -10.85
C PHE A 49 8.15 0.60 -11.58
N LEU A 50 8.69 1.18 -12.65
CA LEU A 50 9.94 0.77 -13.26
C LEU A 50 11.06 1.76 -12.91
N ARG A 51 12.25 1.23 -12.63
CA ARG A 51 13.52 1.97 -12.49
C ARG A 51 14.45 1.64 -13.66
N GLY A 52 15.56 2.36 -13.77
CA GLY A 52 16.49 2.29 -14.92
C GLY A 52 16.75 0.89 -15.48
N ALA A 53 16.96 0.79 -16.80
CA ALA A 53 17.13 -0.48 -17.54
C ALA A 53 15.94 -1.46 -17.51
N GLY A 54 14.78 -1.05 -17.00
CA GLY A 54 13.55 -1.85 -17.02
C GLY A 54 13.34 -2.71 -15.78
N ASP A 55 14.18 -2.53 -14.75
CA ASP A 55 14.03 -3.21 -13.47
C ASP A 55 12.69 -2.85 -12.82
N VAL A 56 11.95 -3.86 -12.36
CA VAL A 56 10.72 -3.66 -11.59
C VAL A 56 11.10 -3.16 -10.20
N HIS A 57 10.67 -1.94 -9.89
CA HIS A 57 10.90 -1.31 -8.60
C HIS A 57 9.89 -1.75 -7.54
N GLY A 58 8.65 -2.05 -7.94
CA GLY A 58 7.58 -2.53 -7.06
C GLY A 58 6.80 -1.43 -6.33
N GLY A 59 7.26 -0.18 -6.39
CA GLY A 59 6.60 0.96 -5.79
C GLY A 59 6.92 2.26 -6.52
N VAL A 60 6.50 3.38 -5.92
CA VAL A 60 6.78 4.74 -6.38
C VAL A 60 7.60 5.46 -5.31
N ASP A 61 8.73 6.04 -5.70
CA ASP A 61 9.56 6.81 -4.78
C ASP A 61 9.21 8.29 -4.86
N TYR A 62 8.83 8.86 -3.72
CA TYR A 62 8.57 10.29 -3.57
C TYR A 62 9.68 10.98 -2.80
N ILE A 63 10.01 12.19 -3.24
CA ILE A 63 11.02 13.06 -2.64
C ILE A 63 10.45 14.45 -2.41
N ASN A 64 11.01 15.17 -1.43
CA ASN A 64 10.86 16.61 -1.31
C ASN A 64 12.18 17.28 -1.68
N GLY A 65 12.36 17.65 -2.96
CA GLY A 65 13.63 18.18 -3.45
C GLY A 65 13.74 18.17 -4.98
N ARG A 66 14.98 18.20 -5.49
CA ARG A 66 15.25 18.14 -6.93
C ARG A 66 15.51 16.70 -7.36
N VAL A 67 14.84 16.27 -8.42
CA VAL A 67 15.02 14.92 -8.99
C VAL A 67 16.48 14.69 -9.40
N GLY A 68 17.02 13.50 -9.11
CA GLY A 68 18.38 13.10 -9.44
C GLY A 68 19.46 13.88 -8.67
N ARG A 69 19.06 14.60 -7.62
CA ARG A 69 19.94 15.40 -6.76
C ARG A 69 19.70 15.03 -5.28
N PRO A 70 20.12 13.83 -4.85
CA PRO A 70 19.83 13.29 -3.51
C PRO A 70 20.21 14.22 -2.35
N GLY A 71 21.32 14.98 -2.47
CA GLY A 71 21.72 15.96 -1.46
C GLY A 71 20.76 17.14 -1.28
N THR A 72 19.70 17.25 -2.08
CA THR A 72 18.64 18.27 -1.94
C THR A 72 17.37 17.73 -1.31
N TRP A 73 17.27 16.41 -1.07
CA TRP A 73 16.05 15.80 -0.59
C TRP A 73 15.89 16.01 0.91
N GLN A 74 14.75 16.57 1.27
CA GLN A 74 14.40 16.91 2.64
C GLN A 74 13.47 15.84 3.22
N THR A 75 13.54 15.63 4.53
CA THR A 75 12.53 14.85 5.26
C THR A 75 11.16 15.54 5.16
N PHE A 76 10.09 14.75 5.15
CA PHE A 76 8.73 15.24 5.10
C PHE A 76 7.76 14.32 5.85
N PRO A 77 6.60 14.83 6.29
CA PRO A 77 5.58 14.00 6.91
C PRO A 77 5.03 12.95 5.95
N VAL A 78 5.01 11.70 6.40
CA VAL A 78 4.34 10.60 5.72
C VAL A 78 3.01 10.36 6.42
N ILE A 79 1.95 10.29 5.63
CA ILE A 79 0.58 10.12 6.11
C ILE A 79 -0.12 8.98 5.39
N ALA A 80 -1.14 8.41 6.03
CA ALA A 80 -1.88 7.30 5.47
C ALA A 80 -2.64 7.72 4.20
N ALA A 81 -2.27 7.15 3.05
CA ALA A 81 -2.98 7.34 1.78
C ALA A 81 -4.44 6.87 1.85
N ALA A 82 -4.73 5.94 2.76
CA ALA A 82 -6.09 5.50 3.06
C ALA A 82 -6.20 4.96 4.50
N GLY A 83 -7.42 5.05 5.04
CA GLY A 83 -7.72 4.46 6.35
C GLY A 83 -7.71 2.94 6.33
N GLY A 84 -7.32 2.34 7.46
CA GLY A 84 -7.19 0.90 7.63
C GLY A 84 -6.69 0.50 9.01
N ARG A 85 -6.10 -0.70 9.10
CA ARG A 85 -5.40 -1.15 10.29
C ARG A 85 -3.92 -1.26 9.99
N ALA A 86 -3.08 -0.62 10.79
CA ALA A 86 -1.65 -0.48 10.61
C ALA A 86 -0.86 -1.34 11.61
N CYS A 87 0.36 -1.68 11.21
CA CYS A 87 1.47 -2.07 12.07
C CYS A 87 2.71 -1.27 11.64
N ALA A 88 3.79 -1.39 12.39
CA ALA A 88 5.10 -0.86 12.00
C ALA A 88 6.23 -1.83 12.37
N ALA A 89 7.38 -1.71 11.71
CA ALA A 89 8.57 -2.47 12.07
C ALA A 89 9.84 -1.66 11.76
N ARG A 90 10.81 -1.74 12.66
CA ARG A 90 12.12 -1.10 12.48
C ARG A 90 12.94 -1.83 11.42
N SER A 91 13.90 -1.13 10.84
CA SER A 91 14.93 -1.74 9.99
C SER A 91 15.57 -2.93 10.69
N ARG A 92 15.72 -4.05 9.97
CA ARG A 92 16.29 -5.32 10.46
C ARG A 92 15.54 -5.95 11.65
N VAL A 93 14.29 -5.53 11.90
CA VAL A 93 13.39 -6.15 12.87
C VAL A 93 12.25 -6.84 12.10
N ALA A 94 11.98 -8.10 12.47
CA ALA A 94 10.86 -8.85 11.92
C ALA A 94 9.52 -8.19 12.31
N GLY A 95 8.51 -8.35 11.46
CA GLY A 95 7.17 -7.83 11.70
C GLY A 95 6.71 -6.82 10.65
N CYS A 96 5.41 -6.56 10.61
CA CYS A 96 4.70 -5.71 9.69
C CYS A 96 5.06 -5.86 8.20
N GLY A 97 4.41 -6.81 7.52
CA GLY A 97 4.52 -7.08 6.08
C GLY A 97 4.53 -8.59 5.78
N ALA A 98 4.39 -9.00 4.52
CA ALA A 98 4.35 -10.42 4.13
C ALA A 98 5.73 -11.13 4.15
N ASP A 99 6.84 -10.40 4.25
CA ASP A 99 8.15 -10.90 3.79
C ASP A 99 9.19 -11.18 4.87
N GLY A 100 8.83 -11.16 6.15
CA GLY A 100 9.85 -11.28 7.20
C GLY A 100 10.84 -10.12 7.13
N ILE A 101 12.12 -10.32 7.45
CA ILE A 101 13.09 -9.21 7.60
C ILE A 101 13.42 -8.58 6.23
N SER A 102 12.67 -7.54 5.83
CA SER A 102 12.99 -6.73 4.64
C SER A 102 14.20 -5.82 4.92
N ASN A 103 15.40 -6.31 4.60
CA ASN A 103 16.66 -5.60 4.83
C ASN A 103 16.79 -4.28 4.03
N GLY A 104 16.11 -4.19 2.87
CA GLY A 104 16.18 -3.00 2.00
C GLY A 104 15.23 -1.88 2.39
N ILE A 105 14.01 -2.20 2.85
CA ILE A 105 12.92 -1.25 3.08
C ILE A 105 13.10 -0.39 4.35
N GLY A 106 13.89 -0.84 5.31
CA GLY A 106 14.15 -0.09 6.53
C GLY A 106 12.96 -0.03 7.50
N ASN A 107 12.83 1.10 8.21
CA ASN A 107 11.67 1.36 9.06
C ASN A 107 10.45 1.51 8.16
N ARG A 108 9.40 0.75 8.46
CA ARG A 108 8.21 0.68 7.63
C ARG A 108 6.92 0.73 8.44
N VAL A 109 5.89 1.24 7.78
CA VAL A 109 4.50 1.08 8.17
C VAL A 109 3.80 0.32 7.06
N VAL A 110 2.93 -0.62 7.41
CA VAL A 110 2.03 -1.29 6.46
C VAL A 110 0.62 -1.13 6.95
N ILE A 111 -0.28 -0.71 6.07
CA ILE A 111 -1.70 -0.57 6.37
C ILE A 111 -2.47 -1.61 5.58
N ARG A 112 -3.23 -2.43 6.30
CA ARG A 112 -4.23 -3.34 5.75
C ARG A 112 -5.55 -2.60 5.54
N HIS A 113 -6.03 -2.61 4.31
CA HIS A 113 -7.30 -2.02 3.89
C HIS A 113 -8.29 -3.10 3.47
N ARG A 114 -9.57 -2.89 3.77
CA ARG A 114 -10.67 -3.69 3.20
C ARG A 114 -11.44 -2.84 2.19
N ARG A 115 -11.45 -3.24 0.93
CA ARG A 115 -12.14 -2.54 -0.19
C ARG A 115 -12.81 -3.57 -1.07
N ASP A 116 -14.10 -3.37 -1.35
CA ASP A 116 -14.90 -4.24 -2.22
C ASP A 116 -14.78 -5.73 -1.90
N GLY A 117 -14.85 -6.05 -0.60
CA GLY A 117 -14.72 -7.43 -0.10
C GLY A 117 -13.29 -8.00 -0.12
N ARG A 118 -12.32 -7.28 -0.66
CA ARG A 118 -10.92 -7.68 -0.82
C ARG A 118 -10.00 -6.97 0.16
N ILE A 119 -8.84 -7.56 0.43
CA ILE A 119 -7.81 -6.97 1.30
C ILE A 119 -6.69 -6.40 0.43
N TRP A 120 -6.35 -5.14 0.65
CA TRP A 120 -5.23 -4.48 0.01
C TRP A 120 -4.23 -4.04 1.08
N TYR A 121 -2.96 -3.89 0.71
CA TYR A 121 -1.95 -3.37 1.63
C TYR A 121 -1.27 -2.16 1.01
N SER A 122 -1.05 -1.11 1.79
CA SER A 122 -0.16 -0.01 1.41
C SER A 122 1.08 -0.02 2.29
N TYR A 123 2.27 0.06 1.68
CA TYR A 123 3.57 0.06 2.33
C TYR A 123 4.19 1.45 2.27
N TYR A 124 4.80 1.85 3.39
CA TYR A 124 5.50 3.12 3.55
C TYR A 124 6.89 2.83 4.08
N GLY A 125 7.88 2.81 3.18
CA GLY A 125 9.27 2.44 3.48
C GLY A 125 10.18 3.61 3.82
N HIS A 126 11.42 3.27 4.19
CA HIS A 126 12.55 4.16 4.46
C HIS A 126 12.32 5.22 5.54
N LEU A 127 11.36 5.04 6.44
CA LEU A 127 11.01 6.05 7.41
C LEU A 127 12.17 6.38 8.37
N LYS A 128 12.29 7.64 8.77
CA LYS A 128 13.21 8.08 9.81
C LYS A 128 12.72 7.68 11.19
N ASN A 129 11.42 7.83 11.43
CA ASN A 129 10.75 7.54 12.69
C ASN A 129 9.29 7.16 12.45
N PHE A 130 8.60 6.74 13.51
CA PHE A 130 7.18 6.42 13.50
C PHE A 130 6.40 7.46 14.29
N ALA A 131 5.14 7.67 13.91
CA ALA A 131 4.19 8.39 14.72
C ALA A 131 4.00 7.69 16.08
N PRO A 132 3.77 8.45 17.17
CA PRO A 132 3.41 7.87 18.46
C PRO A 132 2.16 6.99 18.36
N GLY A 133 2.14 5.86 19.08
CA GLY A 133 0.98 4.98 19.16
C GLY A 133 0.87 3.91 18.05
N LEU A 134 1.77 3.91 17.06
CA LEU A 134 1.89 2.78 16.13
C LEU A 134 2.44 1.54 16.85
N ALA A 135 1.83 0.38 16.58
CA ALA A 135 2.30 -0.90 17.09
C ALA A 135 3.55 -1.37 16.34
N VAL A 136 4.73 -1.10 16.91
CA VAL A 136 6.04 -1.43 16.32
C VAL A 136 6.49 -2.84 16.69
N GLY A 137 7.02 -3.60 15.72
CA GLY A 137 7.61 -4.93 15.90
C GLY A 137 6.57 -6.06 15.94
N THR A 138 5.40 -5.87 15.32
CA THR A 138 4.30 -6.85 15.31
C THR A 138 3.71 -7.02 13.92
N ASP A 139 3.15 -8.20 13.64
CA ASP A 139 2.40 -8.53 12.40
C ASP A 139 0.88 -8.47 12.57
N THR A 140 0.38 -7.91 13.67
CA THR A 140 -1.02 -8.09 14.09
C THR A 140 -1.97 -7.01 13.55
N TYR A 141 -1.45 -6.01 12.82
CA TYR A 141 -2.19 -4.87 12.26
C TYR A 141 -3.23 -4.32 13.25
N VAL A 142 -2.82 -3.93 14.46
CA VAL A 142 -3.76 -3.60 15.55
C VAL A 142 -4.14 -2.13 15.63
N THR A 143 -3.27 -1.22 15.17
CA THR A 143 -3.51 0.22 15.26
C THR A 143 -4.49 0.66 14.18
N ARG A 144 -5.60 1.33 14.52
CA ARG A 144 -6.50 1.90 13.52
C ARG A 144 -5.97 3.26 13.09
N VAL A 145 -5.89 3.50 11.79
CA VAL A 145 -5.48 4.79 11.22
C VAL A 145 -6.55 5.29 10.24
N ARG A 146 -6.75 6.61 10.21
CA ARG A 146 -7.57 7.31 9.21
C ARG A 146 -6.72 7.72 8.02
N ARG A 147 -7.38 7.95 6.88
CA ARG A 147 -6.71 8.62 5.75
C ARG A 147 -6.22 10.00 6.22
N GLY A 148 -5.00 10.37 5.83
CA GLY A 148 -4.36 11.62 6.25
C GLY A 148 -3.70 11.59 7.63
N GLU A 149 -3.88 10.51 8.39
CA GLU A 149 -3.26 10.38 9.71
C GLU A 149 -1.74 10.25 9.60
N PHE A 150 -1.01 10.96 10.47
CA PHE A 150 0.46 10.96 10.52
C PHE A 150 1.01 9.58 10.87
N LEU A 151 1.96 9.09 10.07
CA LEU A 151 2.60 7.77 10.24
C LEU A 151 4.06 7.87 10.67
N GLY A 152 4.70 9.00 10.43
CA GLY A 152 6.12 9.22 10.69
C GLY A 152 6.75 10.16 9.66
N MET A 153 8.06 10.28 9.71
CA MET A 153 8.82 11.13 8.79
C MET A 153 9.55 10.29 7.74
N ALA A 154 9.55 10.73 6.48
CA ALA A 154 10.38 10.14 5.43
C ALA A 154 11.87 10.26 5.79
N GLY A 155 12.66 9.25 5.43
CA GLY A 155 14.06 9.15 5.82
C GLY A 155 14.86 8.31 4.85
N GLU A 156 15.93 7.70 5.35
CA GLU A 156 16.90 6.93 4.58
C GLU A 156 17.22 5.58 5.25
N SER A 157 16.30 5.06 6.08
CA SER A 157 16.57 3.80 6.80
C SER A 157 16.52 2.58 5.86
N GLY A 158 17.27 1.53 6.21
CA GLY A 158 17.33 0.29 5.41
C GLY A 158 18.60 0.22 4.58
N ASN A 159 18.51 0.60 3.30
CA ASN A 159 19.60 0.54 2.34
C ASN A 159 20.65 1.64 2.61
N PRO A 160 21.93 1.29 2.91
CA PRO A 160 22.95 2.23 3.36
C PRO A 160 23.38 3.29 2.32
N ASN A 161 22.86 3.24 1.09
CA ASN A 161 23.19 4.16 0.01
C ASN A 161 21.98 4.91 -0.57
N THR A 162 20.80 4.83 0.07
CA THR A 162 19.63 5.61 -0.37
C THR A 162 19.60 6.95 0.33
N ALA A 163 19.30 8.02 -0.40
CA ALA A 163 19.03 9.33 0.21
C ALA A 163 17.59 9.42 0.73
N THR A 164 17.23 10.53 1.39
CA THR A 164 15.91 10.70 2.01
C THR A 164 14.76 10.66 0.99
N HIS A 165 13.91 9.63 1.06
CA HIS A 165 12.73 9.48 0.22
C HIS A 165 11.66 8.62 0.92
N LEU A 166 10.46 8.55 0.32
CA LEU A 166 9.42 7.60 0.69
C LEU A 166 9.27 6.59 -0.45
N HIS A 167 9.48 5.31 -0.15
CA HIS A 167 9.02 4.22 -1.02
C HIS A 167 7.55 3.91 -0.68
N PHE A 168 6.66 4.06 -1.66
CA PHE A 168 5.23 3.81 -1.52
C PHE A 168 4.77 2.71 -2.48
N GLU A 169 4.23 1.64 -1.92
CA GLU A 169 3.86 0.44 -2.66
C GLU A 169 2.45 -0.01 -2.26
N ILE A 170 1.73 -0.62 -3.21
CA ILE A 170 0.44 -1.24 -2.98
C ILE A 170 0.49 -2.71 -3.37
N ASP A 171 0.12 -3.58 -2.44
CA ASP A 171 -0.11 -4.98 -2.74
C ASP A 171 -1.58 -5.28 -2.94
N THR A 172 -1.83 -6.07 -3.97
CA THR A 172 -3.10 -6.77 -4.20
C THR A 172 -3.41 -7.77 -3.08
N PRO A 173 -4.64 -8.32 -3.04
CA PRO A 173 -5.00 -9.34 -2.06
C PRO A 173 -4.14 -10.60 -2.06
N ASN A 174 -3.45 -10.86 -3.17
CA ASN A 174 -2.57 -12.02 -3.33
C ASN A 174 -1.10 -11.70 -2.95
N GLY A 175 -0.81 -10.50 -2.42
CA GLY A 175 0.55 -10.08 -2.07
C GLY A 175 1.40 -9.71 -3.29
N THR A 176 0.77 -9.38 -4.42
CA THR A 176 1.49 -8.92 -5.62
C THR A 176 1.49 -7.40 -5.67
N PRO A 177 2.68 -6.76 -5.78
CA PRO A 177 2.79 -5.32 -5.95
C PRO A 177 2.15 -4.86 -7.26
N VAL A 178 1.43 -3.74 -7.22
CA VAL A 178 0.83 -3.10 -8.39
C VAL A 178 1.11 -1.61 -8.40
N ASP A 179 1.18 -1.03 -9.60
CA ASP A 179 1.33 0.40 -9.73
C ASP A 179 0.04 1.12 -9.30
N PRO A 180 0.04 1.95 -8.24
CA PRO A 180 -1.16 2.68 -7.83
C PRO A 180 -1.64 3.68 -8.89
N TYR A 181 -0.80 4.09 -9.84
CA TYR A 181 -1.18 4.93 -10.96
C TYR A 181 -1.63 4.17 -12.20
N ASP A 182 -1.48 2.85 -12.25
CA ASP A 182 -1.75 2.05 -13.46
C ASP A 182 -0.97 2.54 -14.70
N VAL A 183 0.28 2.99 -14.50
CA VAL A 183 1.16 3.52 -15.56
C VAL A 183 2.24 2.51 -15.96
N TYR A 184 2.72 1.71 -14.99
CA TYR A 184 3.73 0.67 -15.15
C TYR A 184 4.99 1.15 -15.89
N GLY A 185 5.47 2.34 -15.52
CA GLY A 185 6.52 3.03 -16.27
C GLY A 185 7.61 3.64 -15.41
N TYR A 186 8.50 4.38 -16.07
CA TYR A 186 9.49 5.24 -15.41
C TYR A 186 8.83 6.52 -14.91
N ARG A 187 9.46 7.22 -13.95
CA ARG A 187 9.01 8.52 -13.40
C ARG A 187 8.40 9.47 -14.43
N SER A 188 9.04 9.60 -15.60
CA SER A 188 8.58 10.54 -16.61
C SER A 188 7.11 10.29 -16.96
N ALA A 189 6.67 9.04 -17.01
CA ALA A 189 5.31 8.60 -17.36
C ALA A 189 4.19 9.13 -16.44
N TYR A 190 4.49 9.52 -15.20
CA TYR A 190 3.49 9.75 -14.16
C TYR A 190 2.99 11.21 -14.11
N PRO A 191 1.74 11.46 -13.71
CA PRO A 191 1.34 12.77 -13.17
C PRO A 191 2.32 13.16 -12.05
N ASN A 192 2.84 14.39 -12.10
CA ASN A 192 3.62 14.88 -10.97
C ASN A 192 2.69 15.09 -9.76
N PRO A 193 3.21 15.08 -8.52
CA PRO A 193 2.35 15.26 -7.35
C PRO A 193 1.51 16.55 -7.41
N ARG A 194 2.02 17.60 -8.06
CA ARG A 194 1.31 18.89 -8.23
C ARG A 194 0.21 18.88 -9.29
N GLY A 195 0.07 17.81 -10.09
CA GLY A 195 -0.86 17.72 -11.22
C GLY A 195 -0.58 18.71 -12.36
N THR A 196 0.64 19.23 -12.51
CA THR A 196 0.94 20.33 -13.46
C THR A 196 1.70 19.92 -14.72
N ASN A 197 2.08 18.65 -14.88
CA ASN A 197 2.88 18.19 -16.02
C ASN A 197 2.04 17.63 -17.19
N GLY A 198 0.71 17.79 -17.16
CA GLY A 198 -0.19 17.35 -18.23
C GLY A 198 -0.22 15.83 -18.43
N ARG A 199 0.10 15.06 -17.39
CA ARG A 199 0.04 13.59 -17.40
C ARG A 199 -1.06 13.14 -16.46
N ASP A 200 -1.66 12.00 -16.81
CA ASP A 200 -2.71 11.35 -16.05
C ASP A 200 -2.30 9.91 -15.74
N CYS A 201 -3.10 9.29 -14.88
CA CYS A 201 -3.01 7.91 -14.44
C CYS A 201 -3.66 7.00 -15.49
N GLY A 202 -3.37 5.71 -15.45
CA GLY A 202 -4.08 4.71 -16.24
C GLY A 202 -5.52 4.49 -15.77
N ASN A 203 -6.31 3.84 -16.61
CA ASN A 203 -7.75 3.66 -16.39
C ASN A 203 -8.09 2.88 -15.12
N ASP A 204 -7.19 2.06 -14.59
CA ASP A 204 -7.42 1.20 -13.42
C ASP A 204 -6.61 1.63 -12.17
N HIS A 205 -6.08 2.86 -12.15
CA HIS A 205 -5.44 3.48 -10.98
C HIS A 205 -6.18 3.33 -9.63
N LEU A 206 -5.48 3.42 -8.51
CA LEU A 206 -6.05 3.25 -7.17
C LEU A 206 -6.35 4.59 -6.46
N TRP A 207 -5.97 5.71 -7.06
CA TRP A 207 -6.22 7.06 -6.55
C TRP A 207 -7.71 7.48 -6.61
N ARG A 208 -8.16 8.33 -5.68
CA ARG A 208 -9.52 8.90 -5.69
C ARG A 208 -9.73 9.89 -6.83
N THR A 209 -8.68 10.66 -7.13
CA THR A 209 -8.61 11.63 -8.22
C THR A 209 -7.37 11.34 -9.04
N CYS A 210 -7.37 11.79 -10.30
CA CYS A 210 -6.16 11.81 -11.09
C CYS A 210 -6.05 13.16 -11.83
N PRO A 211 -4.93 13.89 -11.70
CA PRO A 211 -3.77 13.63 -10.82
C PRO A 211 -4.17 13.48 -9.34
N PRO A 212 -3.43 12.69 -8.53
CA PRO A 212 -3.84 12.43 -7.15
C PRO A 212 -3.70 13.64 -6.26
N ASP A 213 -4.72 13.90 -5.46
CA ASP A 213 -4.71 14.96 -4.46
C ASP A 213 -4.18 14.47 -3.10
N PRO A 214 -3.59 15.37 -2.28
CA PRO A 214 -3.36 15.08 -0.87
C PRO A 214 -4.70 14.89 -0.12
N PRO A 215 -4.71 14.23 1.04
CA PRO A 215 -5.91 14.09 1.84
C PRO A 215 -6.42 15.43 2.38
N ASP A 216 -7.75 15.55 2.44
CA ASP A 216 -8.47 16.76 2.86
C ASP A 216 -8.23 17.12 4.34
N ASP A 217 -7.84 16.15 5.16
CA ASP A 217 -7.58 16.29 6.59
C ASP A 217 -6.16 15.83 6.90
N THR A 218 -5.30 16.81 7.19
CA THR A 218 -3.93 16.63 7.67
C THR A 218 -3.78 17.06 9.13
N SER A 219 -4.89 17.07 9.89
CA SER A 219 -4.84 17.42 11.30
C SER A 219 -3.94 16.43 12.07
N GLY A 220 -3.10 16.97 12.94
CA GLY A 220 -2.17 16.16 13.74
C GLY A 220 -0.83 15.81 13.06
N ILE A 221 -0.52 16.43 11.92
CA ILE A 221 0.85 16.42 11.38
C ILE A 221 1.72 17.41 12.19
N PRO A 222 2.84 16.96 12.77
CA PRO A 222 3.77 17.81 13.52
C PRO A 222 4.61 18.74 12.65
#